data_AF-A0A1H3QSM2-F1
#
_entry.id   AF-A0A1H3QSM2-F1
#
_cell.length_a   1.000
_cell.length_b   1.000
_cell.length_c   1.000
_cell.angle_alpha   90.00
_cell.angle_beta   90.00
_cell.angle_gamma   90.00
#
_symmetry.space_group_name_H-M   'P 1'
#
loop_
_entity.id
_entity.type
_entity.pdbx_description
1 polymer ?
#
loop_
_entity_poly.entity_id
_entity_poly.type
_entity_poly.pdbx_seq_one_letter_code
_entity_poly.pdbx_strand_id
1 'polypeptide(L)'
;MGYCIYSNSDVADVDLNDEHIFPLTLGGHDRFTIKVSKFANVRANKEIDEKLKACPFLATNRKRHGTTGHRSKTVNPPKAKITSRSDKSIVFKFDNNDLLQLYSHKRLKFLTAENIKAEGLTLSLRHEKNLRLKFSAKVALASGYYVYKHIFVKNAKVEDLRALMNYLGKCHDETAFDNITSTGWYWPKLVDASDADMQSIFQSINDTFDCSFVALITSAVPDKIIFVVGVLGHLTGVISCPANCDKFPKYGDYDLGHVIILRGNKVERLSFRECLQAAANFSNS
;
A
#
# COMPACT_ATOMS: atom_id res chain seq x y z
N MET A 1 19.51 15.35 -17.72
CA MET A 1 19.30 15.42 -16.25
C MET A 1 17.81 15.29 -16.00
N GLY A 2 17.41 14.49 -15.02
CA GLY A 2 16.02 14.32 -14.64
C GLY A 2 15.80 14.46 -13.14
N TYR A 3 14.66 15.04 -12.78
CA TYR A 3 14.27 15.26 -11.39
C TYR A 3 13.83 13.97 -10.72
N CYS A 4 14.46 13.63 -9.59
CA CYS A 4 14.10 12.49 -8.76
C CYS A 4 13.19 12.93 -7.60
N ILE A 5 11.92 12.52 -7.66
CA ILE A 5 10.93 12.88 -6.64
C ILE A 5 11.30 12.34 -5.25
N TYR A 6 12.00 11.21 -5.15
CA TYR A 6 12.36 10.60 -3.85
C TYR A 6 13.47 11.35 -3.11
N SER A 7 14.45 11.90 -3.83
CA SER A 7 15.61 12.60 -3.26
C SER A 7 15.53 14.11 -3.33
N ASN A 8 14.51 14.66 -3.99
CA ASN A 8 14.36 16.09 -4.26
C ASN A 8 15.56 16.70 -4.99
N SER A 9 16.12 15.98 -5.96
CA SER A 9 17.35 16.40 -6.64
C SER A 9 17.29 16.08 -8.13
N ASP A 10 17.99 16.88 -8.92
CA ASP A 10 18.30 16.53 -10.30
C ASP A 10 19.40 15.48 -10.33
N VAL A 11 19.25 14.50 -11.21
CA VAL A 11 20.12 13.33 -11.31
C VAL A 11 20.51 13.16 -12.78
N ALA A 12 21.75 12.73 -13.03
CA ALA A 12 22.21 12.41 -14.38
C ALA A 12 21.36 11.29 -14.99
N ASP A 13 21.10 11.34 -16.29
CA ASP A 13 20.16 10.39 -16.93
C ASP A 13 20.66 8.94 -16.85
N VAL A 14 21.99 8.77 -16.82
CA VAL A 14 22.65 7.47 -16.61
C VAL A 14 22.39 6.87 -15.23
N ASP A 15 22.03 7.68 -14.24
CA ASP A 15 21.77 7.28 -12.86
C ASP A 15 20.27 7.20 -12.54
N LEU A 16 19.42 7.37 -13.55
CA LEU A 16 17.98 7.16 -13.45
C LEU A 16 17.60 5.74 -13.86
N ASN A 17 16.56 5.20 -13.24
CA ASN A 17 15.87 4.00 -13.71
C ASN A 17 14.35 4.15 -13.58
N ASP A 18 13.61 3.28 -14.28
CA ASP A 18 12.18 3.17 -14.09
C ASP A 18 11.90 2.49 -12.75
N GLU A 19 11.02 3.12 -11.97
CA GLU A 19 10.49 2.59 -10.73
C GLU A 19 9.00 2.33 -10.88
N HIS A 20 8.58 1.11 -10.55
CA HIS A 20 7.16 0.80 -10.43
C HIS A 20 6.62 1.40 -9.13
N ILE A 21 5.62 2.28 -9.23
CA ILE A 21 5.04 2.96 -8.06
C ILE A 21 4.48 1.92 -7.08
N PHE A 22 3.73 0.96 -7.62
CA PHE A 22 3.45 -0.31 -6.97
C PHE A 22 4.37 -1.37 -7.58
N PRO A 23 5.12 -2.14 -6.79
CA PRO A 23 5.88 -3.28 -7.31
C PRO A 23 4.98 -4.29 -8.02
N LEU A 24 5.46 -4.93 -9.09
CA LEU A 24 4.69 -5.97 -9.80
C LEU A 24 4.21 -7.11 -8.88
N THR A 25 4.99 -7.46 -7.87
CA THR A 25 4.63 -8.48 -6.86
C THR A 25 3.51 -8.06 -5.90
N LEU A 26 3.07 -6.80 -6.00
CA LEU A 26 2.01 -6.16 -5.23
C LEU A 26 0.94 -5.57 -6.17
N GLY A 27 0.78 -6.12 -7.38
CA GLY A 27 -0.23 -5.65 -8.35
C GLY A 27 0.18 -4.42 -9.15
N GLY A 28 1.48 -4.14 -9.22
CA GLY A 28 2.05 -3.09 -10.07
C GLY A 28 1.86 -3.31 -11.56
N HIS A 29 2.19 -2.27 -12.36
CA HIS A 29 2.11 -2.34 -13.81
C HIS A 29 3.21 -1.48 -14.49
N ASP A 30 3.77 -1.95 -15.62
CA ASP A 30 4.89 -1.28 -16.32
C ASP A 30 4.56 0.13 -16.83
N ARG A 31 3.28 0.39 -17.12
CA ARG A 31 2.77 1.72 -17.51
C ARG A 31 2.57 2.68 -16.32
N PHE A 32 2.67 2.19 -15.10
CA PHE A 32 2.53 2.98 -13.88
C PHE A 32 3.88 3.09 -13.16
N THR A 33 4.80 3.75 -13.85
CA THR A 33 6.21 3.91 -13.48
C THR A 33 6.62 5.38 -13.50
N ILE A 34 7.66 5.71 -12.74
CA ILE A 34 8.32 7.02 -12.74
C ILE A 34 9.84 6.85 -12.84
N LYS A 35 10.54 7.88 -13.36
CA LYS A 35 11.99 7.94 -13.30
C LYS A 35 12.44 8.42 -11.92
N VAL A 36 13.36 7.68 -11.30
CA VAL A 36 13.99 8.03 -10.02
C VAL A 36 15.46 7.66 -10.04
N SER A 37 16.23 8.19 -9.09
CA SER A 37 17.61 7.76 -8.87
C SER A 37 17.68 6.26 -8.60
N LYS A 38 18.61 5.56 -9.26
CA LYS A 38 18.93 4.15 -8.99
C LYS A 38 19.18 3.89 -7.50
N PHE A 39 19.90 4.79 -6.82
CA PHE A 39 20.19 4.66 -5.39
C PHE A 39 18.92 4.75 -4.53
N ALA A 40 18.09 5.78 -4.78
CA ALA A 40 16.84 5.97 -4.05
C ALA A 40 15.86 4.80 -4.28
N ASN A 41 15.79 4.30 -5.51
CA ASN A 41 15.00 3.13 -5.86
C ASN A 41 15.46 1.88 -5.09
N VAL A 42 16.75 1.53 -5.17
CA VAL A 42 17.31 0.36 -4.46
C VAL A 42 17.01 0.43 -2.96
N ARG A 43 17.14 1.63 -2.36
CA ARG A 43 16.81 1.85 -0.96
C ARG A 43 15.32 1.64 -0.67
N ALA A 44 14.42 2.26 -1.44
CA ALA A 44 12.98 2.12 -1.27
C ALA A 44 12.54 0.64 -1.40
N ASN A 45 13.05 -0.07 -2.40
CA ASN A 45 12.75 -1.48 -2.59
C ASN A 45 13.20 -2.34 -1.40
N LYS A 46 14.43 -2.13 -0.91
CA LYS A 46 14.98 -2.88 0.23
C LYS A 46 14.27 -2.57 1.54
N GLU A 47 13.98 -1.30 1.79
CA GLU A 47 13.45 -0.84 3.08
C GLU A 47 11.93 -0.96 3.19
N ILE A 48 11.22 -0.94 2.05
CA ILE A 48 9.75 -0.86 1.98
C ILE A 48 9.18 -2.04 1.19
N ASP A 49 9.45 -2.15 -0.10
CA ASP A 49 8.70 -3.06 -0.99
C ASP A 49 8.93 -4.54 -0.68
N GLU A 50 10.18 -4.98 -0.55
CA GLU A 50 10.50 -6.38 -0.25
C GLU A 50 9.97 -6.78 1.14
N LYS A 51 9.95 -5.85 2.10
CA LYS A 51 9.37 -6.09 3.42
C LYS A 51 7.84 -6.19 3.35
N LEU A 52 7.17 -5.33 2.58
CA LEU A 52 5.71 -5.36 2.46
C LEU A 52 5.25 -6.61 1.71
N LYS A 53 5.96 -7.00 0.67
CA LYS A 53 5.78 -8.27 -0.04
C LYS A 53 5.90 -9.50 0.88
N ALA A 54 6.80 -9.45 1.85
CA ALA A 54 6.97 -10.50 2.86
C ALA A 54 5.95 -10.43 4.02
N CYS A 55 5.08 -9.42 4.03
CA CYS A 55 4.12 -9.20 5.10
C CYS A 55 3.05 -10.33 5.13
N PRO A 56 2.84 -10.99 6.29
CA PRO A 56 1.84 -12.05 6.41
C PRO A 56 0.42 -11.61 6.04
N PHE A 57 0.08 -10.34 6.29
CA PHE A 57 -1.25 -9.79 6.03
C PHE A 57 -1.58 -9.63 4.55
N LEU A 58 -0.61 -9.78 3.64
CA LEU A 58 -0.82 -9.71 2.20
C LEU A 58 -0.59 -11.05 1.49
N ALA A 59 -0.16 -12.09 2.22
CA ALA A 59 0.27 -13.33 1.60
C ALA A 59 -0.87 -14.04 0.85
N THR A 60 -2.05 -14.15 1.45
CA THR A 60 -3.26 -14.71 0.82
C THR A 60 -3.65 -13.90 -0.41
N ASN A 61 -3.71 -12.57 -0.30
CA ASN A 61 -4.08 -11.70 -1.41
C ASN A 61 -3.09 -11.83 -2.57
N ARG A 62 -1.78 -11.86 -2.29
CA ARG A 62 -0.74 -12.06 -3.31
C ARG A 62 -0.87 -13.38 -4.03
N LYS A 63 -1.22 -14.45 -3.30
CA LYS A 63 -1.42 -15.79 -3.85
C LYS A 63 -2.68 -15.85 -4.71
N ARG A 64 -3.83 -15.40 -4.17
CA ARG A 64 -5.13 -15.28 -4.88
C ARG A 64 -5.00 -14.51 -6.19
N HIS A 65 -4.26 -13.40 -6.19
CA HIS A 65 -4.05 -12.55 -7.35
C HIS A 65 -2.90 -12.99 -8.27
N GLY A 66 -2.23 -14.12 -7.99
CA GLY A 66 -1.15 -14.64 -8.85
C GLY A 66 0.06 -13.73 -9.02
N THR A 67 0.30 -12.80 -8.09
CA THR A 67 1.33 -11.75 -8.21
C THR A 67 2.75 -12.27 -7.90
N THR A 68 3.42 -12.77 -8.93
CA THR A 68 4.77 -13.37 -8.84
C THR A 68 5.89 -12.40 -9.24
N GLY A 69 5.56 -11.28 -9.90
CA GLY A 69 6.53 -10.36 -10.51
C GLY A 69 7.31 -11.02 -11.65
N HIS A 70 8.40 -10.40 -12.11
CA HIS A 70 9.20 -10.92 -13.24
C HIS A 70 9.83 -12.30 -13.01
N ARG A 71 9.92 -12.77 -11.76
CA ARG A 71 10.65 -14.01 -11.44
C ARG A 71 9.80 -15.28 -11.48
N SER A 72 8.52 -15.21 -11.86
CA SER A 72 7.60 -16.37 -11.96
C SER A 72 7.64 -17.32 -10.75
N LYS A 73 8.08 -16.84 -9.58
CA LYS A 73 8.23 -17.66 -8.38
C LYS A 73 6.90 -17.75 -7.67
N THR A 74 6.51 -18.95 -7.29
CA THR A 74 5.33 -19.22 -6.48
C THR A 74 5.34 -18.36 -5.21
N VAL A 75 4.19 -17.76 -4.89
CA VAL A 75 4.03 -17.02 -3.64
C VAL A 75 4.16 -18.02 -2.48
N ASN A 76 5.18 -17.83 -1.65
CA ASN A 76 5.41 -18.66 -0.47
C ASN A 76 4.57 -18.19 0.72
N PRO A 77 4.11 -19.10 1.59
CA PRO A 77 3.46 -18.70 2.83
C PRO A 77 4.43 -17.89 3.72
N PRO A 78 3.93 -16.97 4.56
CA PRO A 78 4.74 -16.18 5.45
C PRO A 78 5.45 -17.06 6.48
N LYS A 79 6.65 -16.65 6.87
CA LYS A 79 7.38 -17.30 7.95
C LYS A 79 6.92 -16.75 9.29
N ALA A 80 6.59 -17.64 10.21
CA ALA A 80 6.16 -17.31 11.57
C ALA A 80 6.66 -18.37 12.55
N LYS A 81 6.87 -17.96 13.81
CA LYS A 81 7.05 -18.93 14.89
C LYS A 81 5.68 -19.26 15.46
N ILE A 82 5.28 -20.52 15.35
CA ILE A 82 3.96 -21.00 15.77
C ILE A 82 4.13 -22.19 16.69
N THR A 83 3.51 -22.13 17.86
CA THR A 83 3.59 -23.20 18.86
C THR A 83 2.24 -23.39 19.53
N SER A 84 1.87 -24.64 19.81
CA SER A 84 0.83 -25.01 20.77
C SER A 84 1.46 -25.59 22.04
N ARG A 85 0.64 -25.91 23.05
CA ARG A 85 1.11 -26.63 24.26
C ARG A 85 1.81 -27.95 23.93
N SER A 86 1.38 -28.64 22.87
CA SER A 86 1.83 -30.00 22.52
C SER A 86 2.58 -30.13 21.19
N ASP A 87 2.69 -29.04 20.42
CA ASP A 87 3.30 -29.06 19.09
C ASP A 87 4.11 -27.78 18.79
N LYS A 88 5.37 -27.96 18.42
CA LYS A 88 6.31 -26.89 18.03
C LYS A 88 6.64 -26.92 16.54
N SER A 89 6.00 -27.82 15.78
CA SER A 89 6.24 -28.07 14.36
C SER A 89 5.12 -27.50 13.47
N ILE A 90 4.42 -26.48 13.97
CA ILE A 90 3.31 -25.83 13.28
C ILE A 90 3.87 -24.76 12.35
N VAL A 91 3.42 -24.76 11.09
CA VAL A 91 3.82 -23.78 10.07
C VAL A 91 2.60 -23.26 9.34
N PHE A 92 2.76 -22.11 8.70
CA PHE A 92 1.81 -21.67 7.69
C PHE A 92 1.96 -22.47 6.40
N LYS A 93 0.84 -22.87 5.81
CA LYS A 93 0.74 -23.41 4.45
C LYS A 93 -0.49 -22.84 3.75
N PHE A 94 -0.44 -22.76 2.43
CA PHE A 94 -1.65 -22.58 1.64
C PHE A 94 -2.37 -23.94 1.54
N ASP A 95 -3.69 -23.93 1.73
CA ASP A 95 -4.53 -25.09 1.41
C ASP A 95 -4.76 -25.20 -0.10
N ASN A 96 -5.61 -26.14 -0.51
CA ASN A 96 -5.95 -26.35 -1.92
C ASN A 96 -6.78 -25.19 -2.53
N ASN A 97 -7.32 -24.30 -1.70
CA ASN A 97 -8.07 -23.11 -2.11
C ASN A 97 -7.22 -21.83 -2.00
N ASP A 98 -5.89 -21.97 -1.87
CA ASP A 98 -4.95 -20.87 -1.70
C ASP A 98 -5.18 -19.99 -0.45
N LEU A 99 -5.93 -20.50 0.53
CA LEU A 99 -6.13 -19.85 1.82
C LEU A 99 -5.01 -20.21 2.77
N LEU A 100 -4.55 -19.22 3.54
CA LEU A 100 -3.51 -19.40 4.52
C LEU A 100 -4.05 -20.17 5.74
N GLN A 101 -3.50 -21.35 5.98
CA GLN A 101 -3.88 -22.23 7.10
C GLN A 101 -2.66 -22.66 7.93
N LEU A 102 -2.93 -23.19 9.13
CA LEU A 102 -1.93 -23.76 10.02
C LEU A 102 -1.79 -25.27 9.79
N TYR A 103 -0.59 -25.74 9.49
CA TYR A 103 -0.29 -27.14 9.27
C TYR A 103 0.66 -27.66 10.35
N SER A 104 0.30 -28.78 10.98
CA SER A 104 1.13 -29.48 11.95
C SER A 104 1.95 -30.57 11.25
N HIS A 105 3.29 -30.47 11.28
CA HIS A 105 4.15 -31.53 10.77
C HIS A 105 4.14 -32.78 11.65
N LYS A 106 3.91 -32.64 12.95
CA LYS A 106 3.76 -33.77 13.88
C LYS A 106 2.50 -34.60 13.60
N ARG A 107 1.40 -33.95 13.22
CA ARG A 107 0.08 -34.61 12.97
C ARG A 107 -0.20 -34.87 11.50
N LEU A 108 0.63 -34.33 10.60
CA LEU A 108 0.46 -34.38 9.15
C LEU A 108 -0.91 -33.88 8.66
N LYS A 109 -1.46 -32.85 9.32
CA LYS A 109 -2.76 -32.26 8.95
C LYS A 109 -2.86 -30.78 9.27
N PHE A 110 -3.83 -30.12 8.64
CA PHE A 110 -4.23 -28.76 9.00
C PHE A 110 -4.95 -28.75 10.36
N LEU A 111 -4.74 -27.69 11.14
CA LEU A 111 -5.35 -27.52 12.45
C LEU A 111 -6.75 -26.91 12.32
N THR A 112 -7.74 -27.51 12.98
CA THR A 112 -9.10 -26.97 13.06
C THR A 112 -9.24 -25.93 14.16
N ALA A 113 -10.34 -25.18 14.14
CA ALA A 113 -10.69 -24.27 15.23
C ALA A 113 -10.81 -24.99 16.58
N GLU A 114 -11.32 -26.25 16.62
CA GLU A 114 -11.37 -27.00 17.87
C GLU A 114 -9.97 -27.35 18.38
N ASN A 115 -9.04 -27.75 17.49
CA ASN A 115 -7.66 -28.05 17.89
C ASN A 115 -6.97 -26.82 18.50
N ILE A 116 -7.18 -25.65 17.89
CA ILE A 116 -6.62 -24.39 18.37
C ILE A 116 -7.21 -24.01 19.74
N LYS A 117 -8.53 -24.15 19.92
CA LYS A 117 -9.21 -23.86 21.19
C LYS A 117 -8.75 -24.81 22.31
N ALA A 118 -8.61 -26.10 22.03
CA ALA A 118 -8.24 -27.09 23.04
C ALA A 118 -6.78 -26.95 23.52
N GLU A 119 -5.86 -26.67 22.61
CA GLU A 119 -4.42 -26.67 22.95
C GLU A 119 -3.86 -25.28 23.24
N GLY A 120 -4.57 -24.22 22.85
CA GLY A 120 -4.02 -22.88 22.77
C GLY A 120 -2.95 -22.78 21.68
N LEU A 121 -2.87 -21.60 21.05
CA LEU A 121 -1.88 -21.33 20.01
C LEU A 121 -1.20 -20.00 20.28
N THR A 122 0.13 -20.01 20.24
CA THR A 122 0.93 -18.80 20.26
C THR A 122 1.52 -18.58 18.88
N LEU A 123 1.15 -17.46 18.27
CA LEU A 123 1.70 -16.97 17.01
C LEU A 123 2.62 -15.79 17.29
N SER A 124 3.87 -15.88 16.86
CA SER A 124 4.82 -14.76 16.92
C SER A 124 5.24 -14.36 15.50
N LEU A 125 4.86 -13.14 15.12
CA LEU A 125 5.18 -12.52 13.84
C LEU A 125 6.07 -11.31 14.08
N ARG A 126 7.21 -11.25 13.39
CA ARG A 126 8.02 -10.04 13.32
C ARG A 126 7.51 -9.20 12.16
N HIS A 127 6.98 -8.02 12.46
CA HIS A 127 6.57 -7.05 11.45
C HIS A 127 7.10 -5.65 11.82
N GLU A 128 7.38 -4.84 10.81
CA GLU A 128 7.74 -3.44 11.00
C GLU A 128 6.45 -2.61 11.09
N LYS A 129 6.18 -2.02 12.26
CA LYS A 129 4.93 -1.31 12.57
C LYS A 129 4.58 -0.21 11.55
N ASN A 130 5.58 0.53 11.09
CA ASN A 130 5.40 1.68 10.19
C ASN A 130 5.58 1.34 8.72
N LEU A 131 5.65 0.05 8.36
CA LEU A 131 5.89 -0.38 6.99
C LEU A 131 4.77 0.09 6.03
N ARG A 132 3.51 0.01 6.47
CA ARG A 132 2.37 0.46 5.65
C ARG A 132 2.33 1.98 5.49
N LEU A 133 2.74 2.72 6.51
CA LEU A 133 2.92 4.18 6.42
C LEU A 133 3.98 4.53 5.38
N LYS A 134 5.17 3.92 5.47
CA LYS A 134 6.25 4.14 4.51
C LYS A 134 5.83 3.82 3.08
N PHE A 135 5.16 2.69 2.89
CA PHE A 135 4.67 2.28 1.57
C PHE A 135 3.59 3.23 1.04
N SER A 136 2.62 3.60 1.87
CA SER A 136 1.57 4.55 1.46
C SER A 136 2.17 5.92 1.13
N ALA A 137 3.19 6.37 1.87
CA ALA A 137 3.90 7.62 1.60
C ALA A 137 4.73 7.56 0.31
N LYS A 138 5.42 6.44 0.06
CA LYS A 138 6.10 6.16 -1.21
C LYS A 138 5.13 6.26 -2.38
N VAL A 139 4.00 5.54 -2.30
CA VAL A 139 2.97 5.52 -3.34
C VAL A 139 2.36 6.91 -3.51
N ALA A 140 2.01 7.61 -2.43
CA ALA A 140 1.47 8.97 -2.47
C ALA A 140 2.43 9.95 -3.17
N LEU A 141 3.71 9.93 -2.79
CA LEU A 141 4.75 10.78 -3.36
C LEU A 141 4.94 10.51 -4.86
N ALA A 142 5.06 9.23 -5.22
CA ALA A 142 5.30 8.83 -6.60
C ALA A 142 4.07 9.04 -7.49
N SER A 143 2.88 8.68 -7.03
CA SER A 143 1.62 8.85 -7.77
C SER A 143 1.24 10.31 -7.93
N GLY A 144 1.41 11.14 -6.89
CA GLY A 144 1.21 12.59 -6.98
C GLY A 144 2.09 13.21 -8.07
N TYR A 145 3.37 12.82 -8.13
CA TYR A 145 4.26 13.27 -9.19
C TYR A 145 3.92 12.66 -10.55
N TYR A 146 3.48 11.39 -10.61
CA TYR A 146 3.05 10.76 -11.86
C TYR A 146 1.88 11.51 -12.50
N VAL A 147 0.86 11.84 -11.70
CA VAL A 147 -0.40 12.45 -12.13
C VAL A 147 -0.25 13.95 -12.41
N TYR A 148 0.35 14.70 -11.47
CA TYR A 148 0.37 16.16 -11.50
C TYR A 148 1.76 16.77 -11.79
N LYS A 149 2.80 15.94 -11.91
CA LYS A 149 4.17 16.39 -12.23
C LYS A 149 4.63 17.50 -11.28
N HIS A 150 5.23 18.56 -11.81
CA HIS A 150 5.75 19.68 -11.02
C HIS A 150 4.66 20.51 -10.33
N ILE A 151 3.38 20.40 -10.71
CA ILE A 151 2.29 21.05 -9.96
C ILE A 151 2.25 20.46 -8.54
N PHE A 152 2.38 19.15 -8.41
CA PHE A 152 2.41 18.50 -7.10
C PHE A 152 3.62 18.92 -6.27
N VAL A 153 4.81 18.94 -6.88
CA VAL A 153 6.05 19.32 -6.19
C VAL A 153 5.98 20.75 -5.63
N LYS A 154 5.36 21.67 -6.37
CA LYS A 154 5.29 23.09 -5.99
C LYS A 154 4.17 23.40 -5.00
N ASN A 155 3.09 22.63 -5.01
CA ASN A 155 1.85 23.00 -4.34
C ASN A 155 1.42 22.03 -3.24
N ALA A 156 2.07 20.89 -3.06
CA ALA A 156 1.83 19.99 -1.94
C ALA A 156 3.02 19.97 -0.97
N LYS A 157 2.78 19.59 0.29
CA LYS A 157 3.83 19.32 1.29
C LYS A 157 4.53 17.98 1.00
N VAL A 158 5.16 17.88 -0.17
CA VAL A 158 5.91 16.67 -0.61
C VAL A 158 7.03 16.26 0.35
N GLU A 159 7.57 17.20 1.12
CA GLU A 159 8.58 16.89 2.14
C GLU A 159 8.05 16.03 3.28
N ASP A 160 6.79 16.20 3.67
CA ASP A 160 6.15 15.33 4.66
C ASP A 160 6.12 13.89 4.14
N LEU A 161 5.73 13.70 2.88
CA LEU A 161 5.68 12.36 2.27
C LEU A 161 7.07 11.74 2.15
N ARG A 162 8.11 12.52 1.83
CA ARG A 162 9.50 12.04 1.84
C ARG A 162 9.96 11.65 3.23
N ALA A 163 9.64 12.45 4.25
CA ALA A 163 9.99 12.17 5.63
C ALA A 163 9.30 10.89 6.11
N LEU A 164 8.00 10.72 5.82
CA LEU A 164 7.23 9.53 6.14
C LEU A 164 7.76 8.28 5.43
N MET A 165 8.09 8.38 4.14
CA MET A 165 8.69 7.30 3.36
C MET A 165 10.04 6.85 3.96
N ASN A 166 10.86 7.81 4.38
CA ASN A 166 12.20 7.56 4.91
C ASN A 166 12.24 7.41 6.44
N TYR A 167 11.09 7.30 7.12
CA TYR A 167 11.04 7.29 8.57
C TYR A 167 11.89 6.15 9.18
N LEU A 168 12.98 6.49 9.87
CA LEU A 168 13.88 5.49 10.49
C LEU A 168 13.59 5.25 11.98
N GLY A 169 12.68 6.01 12.57
CA GLY A 169 12.47 6.03 14.02
C GLY A 169 11.98 4.69 14.59
N LYS A 170 12.32 4.45 15.86
CA LYS A 170 11.75 3.37 16.66
C LYS A 170 10.27 3.69 16.98
N CYS A 171 9.52 2.71 17.45
CA CYS A 171 8.20 2.98 18.03
C CYS A 171 8.40 4.01 19.17
N HIS A 172 7.70 5.14 19.14
CA HIS A 172 7.75 6.24 20.14
C HIS A 172 8.83 7.31 19.98
N ASP A 173 9.49 7.43 18.82
CA ASP A 173 10.21 8.69 18.51
C ASP A 173 9.23 9.72 17.92
N GLU A 174 8.39 10.29 18.78
CA GLU A 174 7.36 11.26 18.39
C GLU A 174 7.98 12.55 17.85
N THR A 175 9.20 12.89 18.28
CA THR A 175 9.92 14.10 17.85
C THR A 175 10.27 14.11 16.37
N ALA A 176 10.41 12.92 15.76
CA ALA A 176 10.64 12.78 14.32
C ALA A 176 9.40 13.18 13.48
N PHE A 177 8.24 13.41 14.10
CA PHE A 177 7.01 13.84 13.45
C PHE A 177 6.57 15.26 13.80
N ASP A 178 7.29 15.98 14.67
CA ASP A 178 6.88 17.31 15.17
C ASP A 178 6.65 18.34 14.04
N ASN A 179 7.35 18.17 12.91
CA ASN A 179 7.24 19.03 11.74
C ASN A 179 6.39 18.43 10.60
N ILE A 180 5.82 17.24 10.79
CA ILE A 180 4.98 16.57 9.79
C ILE A 180 3.53 16.99 10.01
N THR A 181 3.00 17.73 9.04
CA THR A 181 1.61 18.21 9.06
C THR A 181 0.65 17.24 8.37
N SER A 182 1.18 16.28 7.61
CA SER A 182 0.41 15.23 6.98
C SER A 182 -0.15 14.25 7.99
N THR A 183 -1.45 13.98 7.88
CA THR A 183 -2.19 13.11 8.79
C THR A 183 -2.71 11.88 8.05
N GLY A 184 -3.38 11.00 8.78
CA GLY A 184 -4.02 9.83 8.20
C GLY A 184 -3.94 8.61 9.11
N TRP A 185 -4.32 7.49 8.53
CA TRP A 185 -4.42 6.22 9.22
C TRP A 185 -3.90 5.09 8.34
N TYR A 186 -3.30 4.12 9.02
CA TYR A 186 -2.74 2.92 8.43
C TYR A 186 -2.76 1.86 9.51
N TRP A 187 -3.04 0.61 9.17
CA TRP A 187 -3.00 -0.44 10.18
C TRP A 187 -1.56 -0.59 10.74
N PRO A 188 -1.36 -0.69 12.07
CA PRO A 188 -2.37 -0.94 13.10
C PRO A 188 -2.92 0.31 13.82
N LYS A 189 -2.62 1.53 13.35
CA LYS A 189 -3.26 2.74 13.88
C LYS A 189 -4.76 2.67 13.58
N LEU A 190 -5.56 2.73 14.64
CA LEU A 190 -7.02 2.74 14.53
C LEU A 190 -7.47 4.02 13.82
N VAL A 191 -8.60 3.92 13.13
CA VAL A 191 -9.26 5.07 12.52
C VAL A 191 -10.10 5.73 13.60
N ASP A 192 -10.01 7.05 13.68
CA ASP A 192 -10.82 7.83 14.60
C ASP A 192 -12.30 7.72 14.20
N ALA A 193 -13.20 7.73 15.19
CA ALA A 193 -14.63 7.56 14.94
C ALA A 193 -15.20 8.57 13.93
N SER A 194 -14.62 9.78 13.87
CA SER A 194 -14.99 10.82 12.91
C SER A 194 -14.67 10.47 11.45
N ASP A 195 -13.73 9.55 11.22
CA ASP A 195 -13.29 9.13 9.88
C ASP A 195 -13.85 7.76 9.47
N ALA A 196 -14.71 7.15 10.31
CA ALA A 196 -15.22 5.78 10.11
C ALA A 196 -16.01 5.63 8.79
N ASP A 197 -16.85 6.60 8.45
CA ASP A 197 -17.65 6.58 7.21
C ASP A 197 -16.74 6.66 5.97
N MET A 198 -15.75 7.56 6.00
CA MET A 198 -14.77 7.68 4.93
C MET A 198 -13.93 6.40 4.78
N GLN A 199 -13.53 5.80 5.89
CA GLN A 199 -12.88 4.50 5.87
C GLN A 199 -13.78 3.43 5.24
N SER A 200 -15.07 3.39 5.58
CA SER A 200 -16.00 2.43 5.02
C SER A 200 -16.13 2.59 3.50
N ILE A 201 -16.25 3.83 3.01
CA ILE A 201 -16.28 4.12 1.56
C ILE A 201 -15.01 3.61 0.88
N PHE A 202 -13.84 3.93 1.42
CA PHE A 202 -12.57 3.48 0.83
C PHE A 202 -12.39 1.97 0.89
N GLN A 203 -12.89 1.32 1.94
CA GLN A 203 -12.90 -0.13 2.05
C GLN A 203 -13.83 -0.74 1.00
N SER A 204 -15.04 -0.21 0.81
CA SER A 204 -15.97 -0.66 -0.23
C SER A 204 -15.40 -0.51 -1.63
N ILE A 205 -14.73 0.61 -1.93
CA ILE A 205 -13.98 0.80 -3.18
C ILE A 205 -12.94 -0.30 -3.35
N ASN A 206 -12.09 -0.50 -2.33
CA ASN A 206 -11.04 -1.51 -2.34
C ASN A 206 -11.58 -2.93 -2.58
N ASP A 207 -12.68 -3.28 -1.91
CA ASP A 207 -13.31 -4.60 -1.99
C ASP A 207 -13.99 -4.81 -3.34
N THR A 208 -14.60 -3.75 -3.90
CA THR A 208 -15.22 -3.79 -5.23
C THR A 208 -14.19 -3.99 -6.33
N PHE A 209 -13.08 -3.25 -6.28
CA PHE A 209 -12.08 -3.36 -7.34
C PHE A 209 -11.23 -4.62 -7.21
N ASP A 210 -11.05 -5.11 -5.98
CA ASP A 210 -10.20 -6.24 -5.58
C ASP A 210 -8.86 -6.25 -6.30
N CYS A 211 -8.18 -5.11 -6.34
CA CYS A 211 -6.89 -4.98 -6.99
C CYS A 211 -6.01 -3.94 -6.28
N SER A 212 -4.85 -3.62 -6.85
CA SER A 212 -4.05 -2.50 -6.36
C SER A 212 -4.54 -1.20 -6.99
N PHE A 213 -4.63 -0.14 -6.19
CA PHE A 213 -5.06 1.17 -6.68
C PHE A 213 -4.52 2.30 -5.81
N VAL A 214 -4.50 3.49 -6.37
CA VAL A 214 -4.32 4.73 -5.62
C VAL A 214 -5.34 5.77 -6.04
N ALA A 215 -6.04 6.36 -5.08
CA ALA A 215 -6.87 7.55 -5.31
C ALA A 215 -6.15 8.80 -4.77
N LEU A 216 -6.22 9.90 -5.51
CA LEU A 216 -5.67 11.21 -5.19
C LEU A 216 -6.85 12.19 -5.16
N ILE A 217 -7.45 12.38 -3.99
CA ILE A 217 -8.68 13.14 -3.79
C ILE A 217 -8.32 14.55 -3.34
N THR A 218 -8.70 15.57 -4.10
CA THR A 218 -8.49 16.97 -3.72
C THR A 218 -9.62 17.45 -2.83
N SER A 219 -9.30 18.01 -1.67
CA SER A 219 -10.24 18.62 -0.75
C SER A 219 -9.88 20.09 -0.59
N ALA A 220 -10.85 20.98 -0.84
CA ALA A 220 -10.64 22.42 -0.68
C ALA A 220 -10.78 22.89 0.78
N VAL A 221 -11.46 22.10 1.64
CA VAL A 221 -11.70 22.45 3.05
C VAL A 221 -11.58 21.21 3.94
N PRO A 222 -10.47 21.05 4.71
CA PRO A 222 -9.23 21.81 4.61
C PRO A 222 -8.51 21.54 3.28
N ASP A 223 -7.56 22.42 2.92
CA ASP A 223 -6.82 22.35 1.66
C ASP A 223 -5.76 21.23 1.67
N LYS A 224 -6.10 20.08 1.09
CA LYS A 224 -5.31 18.85 1.14
C LYS A 224 -5.57 17.93 -0.04
N ILE A 225 -4.57 17.10 -0.34
CA ILE A 225 -4.73 15.91 -1.19
C ILE A 225 -4.75 14.69 -0.29
N ILE A 226 -5.82 13.90 -0.39
CA ILE A 226 -5.98 12.63 0.31
C ILE A 226 -5.57 11.51 -0.64
N PHE A 227 -4.56 10.76 -0.24
CA PHE A 227 -4.08 9.58 -0.93
C PHE A 227 -4.67 8.34 -0.28
N VAL A 228 -5.41 7.55 -1.04
CA VAL A 228 -5.96 6.26 -0.59
C VAL A 228 -5.23 5.16 -1.32
N VAL A 229 -4.57 4.26 -0.60
CA VAL A 229 -3.69 3.23 -1.17
C VAL A 229 -4.25 1.84 -0.86
N GLY A 230 -4.72 1.15 -1.88
CA GLY A 230 -5.12 -0.26 -1.81
C GLY A 230 -4.09 -1.16 -2.49
N VAL A 231 -3.81 -2.31 -1.90
CA VAL A 231 -2.89 -3.32 -2.45
C VAL A 231 -3.62 -4.65 -2.53
N LEU A 232 -3.91 -5.11 -3.75
CA LEU A 232 -4.51 -6.43 -4.00
C LEU A 232 -5.80 -6.69 -3.20
N GLY A 233 -6.70 -5.70 -3.17
CA GLY A 233 -7.92 -5.77 -2.37
C GLY A 233 -7.68 -5.66 -0.87
N HIS A 234 -6.55 -5.10 -0.44
CA HIS A 234 -6.29 -4.75 0.96
C HIS A 234 -6.02 -3.25 1.10
N LEU A 235 -6.88 -2.54 1.84
CA LEU A 235 -6.69 -1.12 2.15
C LEU A 235 -5.46 -0.93 3.06
N THR A 236 -4.40 -0.37 2.49
CA THR A 236 -3.07 -0.34 3.09
C THR A 236 -2.86 0.91 3.95
N GLY A 237 -3.33 2.06 3.47
CA GLY A 237 -3.29 3.31 4.22
C GLY A 237 -3.95 4.46 3.50
N VAL A 238 -4.26 5.50 4.29
CA VAL A 238 -4.77 6.78 3.83
C VAL A 238 -3.87 7.88 4.37
N ILE A 239 -3.38 8.76 3.50
CA ILE A 239 -2.54 9.90 3.88
C ILE A 239 -3.19 11.19 3.37
N SER A 240 -3.47 12.10 4.29
CA SER A 240 -3.90 13.47 4.03
C SER A 240 -2.67 14.38 4.01
N CYS A 241 -2.26 14.82 2.83
CA CYS A 241 -1.12 15.70 2.63
C CYS A 241 -1.59 17.14 2.36
N PRO A 242 -1.18 18.14 3.16
CA PRO A 242 -1.52 19.53 2.89
C PRO A 242 -1.08 19.97 1.49
N ALA A 243 -1.93 20.72 0.81
CA ALA A 243 -1.68 21.21 -0.53
C ALA A 243 -2.44 22.51 -0.79
N ASN A 244 -2.09 23.20 -1.87
CA ASN A 244 -2.88 24.28 -2.46
C ASN A 244 -3.72 23.70 -3.61
N CYS A 245 -4.94 23.23 -3.32
CA CYS A 245 -5.81 22.54 -4.28
C CYS A 245 -6.31 23.44 -5.41
N ASP A 246 -6.21 24.77 -5.28
CA ASP A 246 -6.56 25.69 -6.37
C ASP A 246 -5.60 25.63 -7.55
N LYS A 247 -4.42 25.05 -7.36
CA LYS A 247 -3.42 24.87 -8.43
C LYS A 247 -3.55 23.53 -9.15
N PHE A 248 -4.39 22.63 -8.68
CA PHE A 248 -4.60 21.31 -9.28
C PHE A 248 -5.76 21.35 -10.28
N PRO A 249 -5.73 20.53 -11.34
CA PRO A 249 -6.87 20.38 -12.23
C PRO A 249 -8.08 19.80 -11.47
N LYS A 250 -9.29 20.31 -11.77
CA LYS A 250 -10.53 19.98 -11.03
C LYS A 250 -11.65 19.38 -11.89
N TYR A 251 -11.46 19.28 -13.21
CA TYR A 251 -12.51 18.92 -14.16
C TYR A 251 -12.10 17.76 -15.07
N GLY A 252 -13.07 17.11 -15.71
CA GLY A 252 -12.85 15.94 -16.57
C GLY A 252 -12.28 14.78 -15.77
N ASP A 253 -11.15 14.23 -16.22
CA ASP A 253 -10.41 13.13 -15.59
C ASP A 253 -9.99 13.40 -14.13
N TYR A 254 -10.15 14.64 -13.65
CA TYR A 254 -9.76 15.09 -12.31
C TYR A 254 -10.95 15.50 -11.43
N ASP A 255 -12.19 15.23 -11.84
CA ASP A 255 -13.38 15.55 -11.03
C ASP A 255 -13.35 14.84 -9.66
N LEU A 256 -13.37 15.65 -8.60
CA LEU A 256 -13.12 15.26 -7.20
C LEU A 256 -11.75 14.60 -6.94
N GLY A 257 -10.85 14.56 -7.92
CA GLY A 257 -9.57 13.88 -7.85
C GLY A 257 -9.38 12.85 -8.95
N HIS A 258 -8.32 12.05 -8.82
CA HIS A 258 -7.89 11.09 -9.84
C HIS A 258 -7.63 9.71 -9.21
N VAL A 259 -8.02 8.65 -9.88
CA VAL A 259 -7.85 7.27 -9.42
C VAL A 259 -7.12 6.46 -10.47
N ILE A 260 -6.11 5.73 -10.03
CA ILE A 260 -5.35 4.80 -10.86
C ILE A 260 -5.60 3.40 -10.34
N ILE A 261 -6.19 2.55 -11.18
CA ILE A 261 -6.58 1.19 -10.87
C ILE A 261 -5.71 0.24 -11.68
N LEU A 262 -5.07 -0.71 -11.01
CA LEU A 262 -4.14 -1.67 -11.59
C LEU A 262 -4.79 -3.05 -11.57
N ARG A 263 -5.48 -3.38 -12.66
CA ARG A 263 -6.28 -4.61 -12.79
C ARG A 263 -5.77 -5.45 -13.95
N GLY A 264 -5.24 -6.64 -13.63
CA GLY A 264 -4.63 -7.53 -14.62
C GLY A 264 -3.52 -6.81 -15.39
N ASN A 265 -3.61 -6.81 -16.72
CA ASN A 265 -2.65 -6.16 -17.63
C ASN A 265 -3.10 -4.75 -18.08
N LYS A 266 -3.94 -4.07 -17.28
CA LYS A 266 -4.44 -2.73 -17.60
C LYS A 266 -4.17 -1.75 -16.47
N VAL A 267 -3.90 -0.52 -16.87
CA VAL A 267 -3.91 0.66 -16.00
C VAL A 267 -5.12 1.48 -16.41
N GLU A 268 -6.13 1.46 -15.55
CA GLU A 268 -7.33 2.26 -15.72
C GLU A 268 -7.15 3.57 -14.96
N ARG A 269 -7.65 4.66 -15.55
CA ARG A 269 -7.63 6.00 -14.97
C ARG A 269 -9.04 6.53 -14.97
N LEU A 270 -9.49 6.98 -13.82
CA LEU A 270 -10.84 7.51 -13.63
C LEU A 270 -10.74 8.80 -12.82
N SER A 271 -11.68 9.71 -13.00
CA SER A 271 -11.96 10.70 -11.97
C SER A 271 -12.44 10.01 -10.69
N PHE A 272 -12.29 10.66 -9.54
CA PHE A 272 -12.79 10.07 -8.29
C PHE A 272 -14.32 9.95 -8.30
N ARG A 273 -15.03 10.85 -8.99
CA ARG A 273 -16.48 10.72 -9.18
C ARG A 273 -16.87 9.45 -9.95
N GLU A 274 -16.22 9.19 -11.08
CA GLU A 274 -16.48 7.98 -11.88
C GLU A 274 -16.15 6.71 -11.10
N CYS A 275 -15.09 6.73 -10.28
CA CYS A 275 -14.74 5.64 -9.38
C CYS A 275 -15.87 5.33 -8.39
N LEU A 276 -16.45 6.37 -7.76
CA LEU A 276 -17.59 6.21 -6.85
C LEU A 276 -18.83 5.64 -7.56
N GLN A 277 -19.12 6.11 -8.77
CA GLN A 277 -20.23 5.59 -9.57
C GLN A 277 -20.04 4.12 -9.95
N ALA A 278 -18.83 3.75 -10.36
CA ALA A 278 -18.48 2.36 -10.65
C ALA A 278 -18.63 1.46 -9.42
N ALA A 279 -18.15 1.92 -8.26
CA ALA A 279 -18.28 1.17 -7.01
C ALA A 279 -19.75 0.99 -6.58
N ALA A 280 -20.58 2.02 -6.72
CA ALA A 280 -22.00 1.96 -6.40
C ALA A 280 -22.77 0.99 -7.31
N ASN A 281 -22.44 0.94 -8.60
CA ASN A 281 -23.11 0.05 -9.55
C ASN A 281 -22.79 -1.43 -9.28
N PHE A 282 -21.58 -1.75 -8.85
CA PHE A 282 -21.17 -3.11 -8.46
C PHE A 282 -21.87 -3.60 -7.17
N SER A 283 -22.26 -2.69 -6.28
CA SER A 283 -22.93 -3.07 -5.03
C SER A 283 -24.40 -3.45 -5.24
N ASN A 284 -24.97 -3.14 -6.41
CA ASN A 284 -26.36 -3.41 -6.79
C ASN A 284 -26.53 -4.60 -7.75
N SER A 285 -25.44 -5.30 -8.09
CA SER A 285 -25.41 -6.46 -8.99
C SER A 285 -25.06 -7.74 -8.23
#